data_AF-A0A7S1BXQ0-F1
#
_entry.id   AF-A0A7S1BXQ0-F1
#
_cell.length_a   1.000
_cell.length_b   1.000
_cell.length_c   1.000
_cell.angle_alpha   90.00
_cell.angle_beta   90.00
_cell.angle_gamma   90.00
#
_symmetry.space_group_name_H-M   'P 1'
#
loop_
_entity.id
_entity.type
_entity.pdbx_description
1 polymer ?
#
loop_
_entity_poly.entity_id
_entity_poly.type
_entity_poly.pdbx_seq_one_letter_code
_entity_poly.pdbx_strand_id
1 'polypeptide(L)'
;VWPTVVLAAGLQAVAGLAGAGGLMKFVTAPVNAGFLNGLGLILLSSQVGLFLELGGGELLPLPELGAAAALVAITAGFTQLLPKINPDLPASLLGIVAARQAAQAWHLPVRTLCDQAGAGVFSGGALQSLPHFVGVPETVAGSPLWSADTLQIVAPAAASIATISVFEILLSSKVLDDAAPPSSAPSP
;
A
#
# COMPACT_ATOMS: atom_id res chain seq x y z
N VAL A 1 -8.70 11.22 6.28
CA VAL A 1 -8.14 9.85 6.19
C VAL A 1 -8.72 8.95 7.27
N TRP A 2 -8.52 9.20 8.56
CA TRP A 2 -8.98 8.28 9.63
C TRP A 2 -10.51 8.02 9.65
N PRO A 3 -11.41 9.03 9.54
CA PRO A 3 -12.85 8.79 9.50
C PRO A 3 -13.28 7.98 8.27
N THR A 4 -12.63 8.22 7.14
CA THR A 4 -12.86 7.49 5.89
C THR A 4 -12.53 6.01 6.04
N VAL A 5 -11.41 5.68 6.70
CA VAL A 5 -10.97 4.29 6.94
C VAL A 5 -11.93 3.57 7.88
N VAL A 6 -12.34 4.21 8.98
CA VAL A 6 -13.29 3.62 9.94
C VAL A 6 -14.65 3.38 9.28
N LEU A 7 -15.15 4.35 8.51
CA LEU A 7 -16.40 4.20 7.77
C LEU A 7 -16.30 3.09 6.72
N ALA A 8 -15.18 3.02 5.98
CA ALA A 8 -14.95 1.96 5.00
C ALA A 8 -14.93 0.57 5.67
N ALA A 9 -14.26 0.42 6.81
CA ALA A 9 -14.25 -0.82 7.59
C ALA A 9 -15.66 -1.22 8.07
N GLY A 10 -16.46 -0.26 8.51
CA GLY A 10 -17.87 -0.48 8.84
C GLY A 10 -18.69 -0.97 7.65
N LEU A 11 -18.54 -0.32 6.48
CA LEU A 11 -19.20 -0.73 5.25
C LEU A 11 -18.77 -2.14 4.79
N GLN A 12 -17.48 -2.48 4.93
CA GLN A 12 -16.96 -3.82 4.65
C GLN A 12 -17.58 -4.87 5.57
N ALA A 13 -17.70 -4.58 6.87
CA ALA A 13 -18.33 -5.49 7.82
C ALA A 13 -19.80 -5.74 7.46
N VAL A 14 -20.56 -4.69 7.13
CA VAL A 14 -21.95 -4.81 6.67
C VAL A 14 -22.04 -5.62 5.37
N ALA A 15 -21.17 -5.36 4.40
CA ALA A 15 -21.13 -6.11 3.14
C ALA A 15 -20.82 -7.60 3.37
N GLY A 16 -19.89 -7.91 4.28
CA GLY A 16 -19.59 -9.29 4.68
C GLY A 16 -20.79 -9.99 5.29
N LEU A 17 -21.49 -9.32 6.23
CA LEU A 17 -22.71 -9.85 6.86
C LEU A 17 -23.87 -10.01 5.87
N ALA A 18 -23.95 -9.16 4.86
CA ALA A 18 -24.97 -9.22 3.80
C ALA A 18 -24.69 -10.31 2.74
N GLY A 19 -23.59 -11.06 2.86
CA GLY A 19 -23.28 -12.14 1.92
C GLY A 19 -22.69 -11.65 0.59
N ALA A 20 -21.93 -10.55 0.61
CA ALA A 20 -21.30 -10.00 -0.60
C ALA A 20 -20.33 -10.98 -1.31
N GLY A 21 -19.96 -12.11 -0.69
CA GLY A 21 -19.17 -13.16 -1.33
C GLY A 21 -19.79 -13.72 -2.62
N GLY A 22 -21.12 -13.68 -2.74
CA GLY A 22 -21.81 -14.09 -3.96
C GLY A 22 -21.56 -13.20 -5.19
N LEU A 23 -20.93 -12.02 -5.04
CA LEU A 23 -20.65 -11.09 -6.14
C LEU A 23 -19.52 -11.56 -7.05
N MET A 24 -18.68 -12.51 -6.63
CA MET A 24 -17.57 -13.04 -7.43
C MET A 24 -17.99 -13.59 -8.79
N LYS A 25 -19.20 -14.15 -8.88
CA LYS A 25 -19.73 -14.70 -10.14
C LYS A 25 -19.91 -13.64 -11.24
N PHE A 26 -19.92 -12.36 -10.87
CA PHE A 26 -20.07 -11.25 -11.81
C PHE A 26 -18.73 -10.62 -12.24
N VAL A 27 -17.60 -11.01 -11.61
CA VAL A 27 -16.28 -10.48 -11.96
C VAL A 27 -15.67 -11.32 -13.06
N THR A 28 -15.60 -10.74 -14.27
CA THR A 28 -15.01 -11.39 -15.44
C THR A 28 -13.49 -11.23 -15.45
N ALA A 29 -12.77 -12.20 -16.05
CA ALA A 29 -11.31 -12.13 -16.17
C ALA A 29 -10.78 -10.85 -16.85
N PRO A 30 -11.44 -10.30 -17.91
CA PRO A 30 -11.02 -9.04 -18.52
C PRO A 30 -11.08 -7.83 -17.58
N VAL A 31 -12.08 -7.76 -16.69
CA VAL A 31 -12.23 -6.65 -15.74
C VAL A 31 -11.12 -6.69 -14.70
N ASN A 32 -10.80 -7.87 -14.17
CA ASN A 32 -9.69 -8.03 -13.23
C ASN A 32 -8.34 -7.63 -13.86
N ALA A 33 -8.07 -8.08 -15.09
CA ALA A 33 -6.86 -7.72 -15.81
C ALA A 33 -6.76 -6.20 -16.05
N GLY A 34 -7.87 -5.56 -16.45
CA GLY A 34 -7.92 -4.10 -16.62
C GLY A 34 -7.68 -3.34 -15.31
N PHE A 35 -8.28 -3.79 -14.21
CA PHE A 35 -8.10 -3.20 -12.88
C PHE A 35 -6.65 -3.28 -12.40
N LEU A 36 -6.03 -4.47 -12.46
CA LEU A 36 -4.65 -4.67 -12.03
C LEU A 36 -3.65 -3.89 -12.90
N ASN A 37 -3.86 -3.83 -14.22
CA ASN A 37 -3.03 -3.02 -15.10
C ASN A 37 -3.15 -1.52 -14.79
N GLY A 38 -4.36 -1.04 -14.49
CA GLY A 38 -4.61 0.33 -14.07
C GLY A 38 -3.93 0.66 -12.74
N LEU A 39 -4.07 -0.20 -11.72
CA LEU A 39 -3.36 -0.06 -10.45
C LEU A 39 -1.84 -0.04 -10.64
N GLY A 40 -1.31 -0.93 -11.49
CA GLY A 40 0.11 -0.97 -11.82
C GLY A 40 0.61 0.35 -12.42
N LEU A 41 -0.16 0.94 -13.34
CA LEU A 41 0.18 2.23 -13.93
C LEU A 41 0.11 3.37 -12.91
N ILE A 42 -0.87 3.37 -12.00
CA ILE A 42 -1.01 4.37 -10.94
C ILE A 42 0.16 4.28 -9.97
N LEU A 43 0.53 3.08 -9.53
CA LEU A 43 1.69 2.84 -8.67
C LEU A 43 2.99 3.29 -9.36
N LEU A 44 3.18 2.91 -10.63
CA LEU A 44 4.34 3.35 -11.40
C LEU A 44 4.40 4.88 -11.50
N SER A 45 3.25 5.50 -11.74
CA SER A 45 3.12 6.96 -11.84
C SER A 45 3.39 7.65 -10.48
N SER A 46 2.98 7.06 -9.35
CA SER A 46 3.34 7.60 -8.03
C SER A 46 4.83 7.51 -7.74
N GLN A 47 5.53 6.51 -8.28
CA GLN A 47 6.98 6.42 -8.13
C GLN A 47 7.73 7.51 -8.89
N VAL A 48 7.21 7.97 -10.04
CA VAL A 48 7.82 9.08 -10.80
C VAL A 48 7.89 10.35 -9.95
N GLY A 49 6.90 10.60 -9.09
CA GLY A 49 6.89 11.73 -8.17
C GLY A 49 8.07 11.76 -7.19
N LEU A 50 8.72 10.61 -6.93
CA LEU A 50 9.92 10.55 -6.09
C LEU A 50 11.17 11.14 -6.79
N PHE A 51 11.13 11.27 -8.11
CA PHE A 51 12.20 11.90 -8.89
C PHE A 51 12.02 13.42 -9.07
N LEU A 52 10.96 13.98 -8.52
CA LEU A 52 10.65 15.40 -8.56
C LEU A 52 11.02 16.09 -7.24
N GLU A 53 11.15 17.41 -7.29
CA GLU A 53 11.32 18.22 -6.08
C GLU A 53 10.07 18.26 -5.19
N LEU A 54 10.27 18.51 -3.89
CA LEU A 54 9.19 18.67 -2.92
C LEU A 54 8.36 19.92 -3.26
N GLY A 55 7.10 19.71 -3.62
CA GLY A 55 6.20 20.77 -4.12
C GLY A 55 5.76 20.55 -5.57
N GLY A 56 6.44 19.65 -6.29
CA GLY A 56 6.11 19.26 -7.66
C GLY A 56 6.52 20.31 -8.69
N GLY A 57 6.98 19.87 -9.87
CA GLY A 57 7.18 20.74 -11.03
C GLY A 57 8.53 20.59 -11.73
N GLU A 58 9.60 20.34 -10.99
CA GLU A 58 10.95 20.16 -11.56
C GLU A 58 11.58 18.82 -11.16
N LEU A 59 12.44 18.30 -12.04
CA LEU A 59 13.25 17.12 -11.79
C LEU A 59 14.29 17.41 -10.72
N LEU A 60 14.62 16.41 -9.91
CA LEU A 60 15.75 16.47 -8.98
C LEU A 60 17.03 16.97 -9.67
N PRO A 61 17.88 17.74 -8.95
CA PRO A 61 19.22 18.03 -9.41
C PRO A 61 19.96 16.74 -9.79
N LEU A 62 20.77 16.81 -10.85
CA LEU A 62 21.51 15.66 -11.41
C LEU A 62 22.21 14.75 -10.37
N PRO A 63 22.89 15.27 -9.32
CA PRO A 63 23.50 14.39 -8.30
C PRO A 63 22.47 13.59 -7.50
N GLU A 64 21.35 14.18 -7.11
CA GLU A 64 20.30 13.50 -6.34
C GLU A 64 19.52 12.53 -7.23
N LEU A 65 19.23 12.95 -8.47
CA LEU A 65 18.57 12.12 -9.48
C LEU A 65 19.38 10.85 -9.78
N GLY A 66 20.70 11.01 -9.99
CA GLY A 66 21.61 9.90 -10.26
C GLY A 66 21.70 8.93 -9.07
N ALA A 67 21.77 9.46 -7.85
CA ALA A 67 21.77 8.65 -6.64
C ALA A 67 20.46 7.89 -6.45
N ALA A 68 19.30 8.56 -6.62
CA ALA A 68 17.99 7.93 -6.55
C ALA A 68 17.82 6.83 -7.61
N ALA A 69 18.21 7.10 -8.86
CA ALA A 69 18.15 6.12 -9.94
C ALA A 69 19.05 4.90 -9.68
N ALA A 70 20.25 5.11 -9.13
CA ALA A 70 21.15 4.02 -8.76
C ALA A 70 20.57 3.12 -7.65
N LEU A 71 19.96 3.71 -6.62
CA LEU A 71 19.31 2.95 -5.54
C LEU A 71 18.07 2.18 -6.03
N VAL A 72 17.29 2.77 -6.94
CA VAL A 72 16.19 2.09 -7.62
C VAL A 72 16.72 0.91 -8.44
N ALA A 73 17.81 1.09 -9.19
CA ALA A 73 18.43 0.03 -9.97
C ALA A 73 18.95 -1.11 -9.08
N ILE A 74 19.53 -0.81 -7.92
CA ILE A 74 19.92 -1.81 -6.92
C ILE A 74 18.68 -2.59 -6.46
N THR A 75 17.63 -1.90 -6.02
CA THR A 75 16.42 -2.54 -5.50
C THR A 75 15.74 -3.40 -6.57
N ALA A 76 15.62 -2.90 -7.80
CA ALA A 76 15.06 -3.63 -8.94
C ALA A 76 15.94 -4.83 -9.35
N GLY A 77 17.27 -4.67 -9.28
CA GLY A 77 18.21 -5.75 -9.52
C GLY A 77 18.02 -6.90 -8.55
N PHE A 78 17.87 -6.60 -7.25
CA PHE A 78 17.58 -7.62 -6.24
C PHE A 78 16.24 -8.31 -6.49
N THR A 79 15.16 -7.56 -6.75
CA THR A 79 13.83 -8.15 -6.95
C THR A 79 13.74 -9.02 -8.21
N GLN A 80 14.53 -8.74 -9.25
CA GLN A 80 14.52 -9.54 -10.49
C GLN A 80 15.54 -10.69 -10.51
N LEU A 81 16.74 -10.48 -9.96
CA LEU A 81 17.83 -11.46 -10.06
C LEU A 81 17.84 -12.44 -8.90
N LEU A 82 17.51 -12.00 -7.69
CA LEU A 82 17.64 -12.87 -6.51
C LEU A 82 16.68 -14.08 -6.55
N PRO A 83 15.38 -13.95 -6.92
CA PRO A 83 14.49 -15.11 -7.01
C PRO A 83 14.95 -16.16 -8.04
N LYS A 84 15.74 -15.74 -9.04
CA LYS A 84 16.32 -16.65 -10.04
C LYS A 84 17.51 -17.46 -9.50
N ILE A 85 18.18 -16.95 -8.47
CA ILE A 85 19.35 -17.58 -7.83
C ILE A 85 18.89 -18.40 -6.62
N ASN A 86 18.05 -17.80 -5.77
CA ASN A 86 17.51 -18.42 -4.58
C ASN A 86 16.06 -17.94 -4.34
N PRO A 87 15.06 -18.79 -4.63
CA PRO A 87 13.65 -18.42 -4.50
C PRO A 87 13.17 -18.33 -3.03
N ASP A 88 13.90 -18.92 -2.08
CA ASP A 88 13.51 -18.94 -0.67
C ASP A 88 13.80 -17.61 0.05
N LEU A 89 14.60 -16.73 -0.56
CA LEU A 89 14.99 -15.46 0.03
C LEU A 89 14.01 -14.33 -0.35
N PRO A 90 13.56 -13.51 0.62
CA PRO A 90 12.69 -12.37 0.35
C PRO A 90 13.46 -11.25 -0.38
N ALA A 91 13.40 -11.28 -1.72
CA ALA A 91 14.18 -10.40 -2.59
C ALA A 91 13.94 -8.91 -2.34
N SER A 92 12.69 -8.50 -2.11
CA SER A 92 12.35 -7.11 -1.81
C SER A 92 13.00 -6.61 -0.52
N LEU A 93 13.03 -7.45 0.52
CA LEU A 93 13.63 -7.08 1.80
C LEU A 93 15.14 -6.88 1.66
N LEU A 94 15.81 -7.83 1.00
CA LEU A 94 17.26 -7.75 0.77
C LEU A 94 17.63 -6.58 -0.14
N GLY A 95 16.81 -6.28 -1.16
CA GLY A 95 16.98 -5.11 -2.01
C GLY A 95 16.93 -3.80 -1.23
N ILE A 96 15.94 -3.64 -0.35
CA ILE A 96 15.82 -2.43 0.50
C ILE A 96 17.02 -2.30 1.45
N VAL A 97 17.44 -3.39 2.09
CA VAL A 97 18.61 -3.38 2.98
C VAL A 97 19.88 -3.02 2.20
N ALA A 98 20.10 -3.64 1.03
CA ALA A 98 21.25 -3.34 0.19
C ALA A 98 21.27 -1.87 -0.26
N ALA A 99 20.14 -1.34 -0.72
CA ALA A 99 20.01 0.06 -1.12
C ALA A 99 20.28 1.02 0.05
N ARG A 100 19.75 0.73 1.25
CA ARG A 100 20.04 1.52 2.45
C ARG A 100 21.53 1.52 2.79
N GLN A 101 22.15 0.34 2.82
CA GLN A 101 23.58 0.21 3.16
C GLN A 101 24.46 0.93 2.12
N ALA A 102 24.12 0.82 0.84
CA ALA A 102 24.77 1.55 -0.25
C ALA A 102 24.66 3.07 -0.05
N ALA A 103 23.47 3.59 0.23
CA ALA A 103 23.24 5.01 0.46
C ALA A 103 24.06 5.55 1.65
N GLN A 104 24.14 4.78 2.73
CA GLN A 104 24.91 5.15 3.92
C GLN A 104 26.42 5.07 3.71
N ALA A 105 26.91 4.02 3.05
CA ALA A 105 28.34 3.80 2.82
C ALA A 105 28.96 4.85 1.87
N TRP A 106 28.19 5.29 0.87
CA TRP A 106 28.63 6.28 -0.11
C TRP A 106 28.16 7.71 0.17
N HIS A 107 27.50 7.95 1.31
CA HIS A 107 26.96 9.26 1.69
C HIS A 107 26.14 9.92 0.56
N LEU A 108 25.28 9.12 -0.08
CA LEU A 108 24.52 9.58 -1.24
C LEU A 108 23.53 10.70 -0.85
N PRO A 109 23.43 11.78 -1.64
CA PRO A 109 22.46 12.85 -1.41
C PRO A 109 21.08 12.40 -1.87
N VAL A 110 20.39 11.61 -1.04
CA VAL A 110 19.05 11.10 -1.31
C VAL A 110 18.09 11.46 -0.18
N ARG A 111 16.85 11.75 -0.55
CA ARG A 111 15.78 11.98 0.42
C ARG A 111 15.47 10.68 1.15
N THR A 112 15.31 10.77 2.46
CA THR A 112 14.95 9.66 3.32
C THR A 112 13.46 9.69 3.66
N LEU A 113 12.95 8.58 4.19
CA LEU A 113 11.58 8.54 4.74
C LEU A 113 11.37 9.57 5.88
N CYS A 114 12.44 9.96 6.58
CA CYS A 114 12.38 10.99 7.62
C CYS A 114 12.09 12.37 7.03
N ASP A 115 12.66 12.67 5.86
CA ASP A 115 12.43 13.94 5.17
C ASP A 115 11.00 14.04 4.63
N GLN A 116 10.42 12.89 4.22
CA GLN A 116 9.07 12.83 3.68
C GLN A 116 7.96 12.75 4.74
N ALA A 117 8.21 12.06 5.86
CA ALA A 117 7.23 11.93 6.95
C ALA A 117 7.25 13.12 7.93
N GLY A 118 8.30 13.94 7.89
CA GLY A 118 8.54 15.03 8.83
C GLY A 118 9.40 14.61 10.02
N ALA A 119 10.29 15.52 10.46
CA ALA A 119 11.36 15.28 11.43
C ALA A 119 10.91 14.72 12.81
N GLY A 120 9.62 14.75 13.12
CA GLY A 120 9.06 14.24 14.37
C GLY A 120 8.63 12.77 14.35
N VAL A 121 8.46 12.14 13.17
CA VAL A 121 7.87 10.80 13.09
C VAL A 121 8.85 9.71 13.50
N PHE A 122 10.15 9.88 13.19
CA PHE A 122 11.18 8.86 13.42
C PHE A 122 12.30 9.30 14.38
N SER A 123 12.21 10.48 15.00
CA SER A 123 13.23 11.06 15.89
C SER A 123 13.48 10.23 17.15
N GLY A 124 12.51 9.42 17.56
CA GLY A 124 12.58 8.55 18.74
C GLY A 124 13.11 7.13 18.50
N GLY A 125 13.51 6.80 17.26
CA GLY A 125 13.81 5.43 16.84
C GLY A 125 12.57 4.64 16.40
N ALA A 126 12.79 3.49 15.77
CA ALA A 126 11.73 2.70 15.10
C ALA A 126 10.60 2.22 16.04
N LEU A 127 10.90 2.06 17.33
CA LEU A 127 9.90 1.64 18.32
C LEU A 127 9.07 2.82 18.86
N GLN A 128 9.55 4.06 18.77
CA GLN A 128 8.77 5.24 19.19
C GLN A 128 7.87 5.76 18.07
N SER A 129 8.13 5.39 16.82
CA SER A 129 7.23 5.61 15.68
C SER A 129 6.08 4.60 15.60
N LEU A 130 6.03 3.61 16.49
CA LEU A 130 4.92 2.66 16.55
C LEU A 130 3.62 3.41 16.90
N PRO A 131 2.47 3.01 16.31
CA PRO A 131 1.19 3.53 16.72
C PRO A 131 0.99 3.18 18.20
N HIS A 132 1.07 4.18 19.06
CA HIS A 132 0.59 4.05 20.41
C HIS A 132 -0.94 3.98 20.35
N PHE A 133 -1.55 3.07 21.10
CA PHE A 133 -2.97 3.19 21.45
C PHE A 133 -3.14 4.38 22.41
N VAL A 134 -2.77 5.58 21.97
CA VAL A 134 -3.42 6.79 22.48
C VAL A 134 -4.86 6.57 22.06
N GLY A 135 -5.70 6.32 23.06
CA GLY A 135 -7.10 5.97 22.86
C GLY A 135 -7.71 6.84 21.78
N VAL A 136 -8.68 6.27 21.05
CA VAL A 136 -9.61 6.95 20.13
C VAL A 136 -9.41 8.46 20.25
N PRO A 137 -8.61 9.09 19.35
CA PRO A 137 -8.11 10.44 19.57
C PRO A 137 -9.26 11.33 20.07
N GLU A 138 -9.04 12.32 20.92
CA GLU A 138 -10.15 13.21 21.32
C GLU A 138 -10.85 13.86 20.11
N THR A 139 -10.20 13.85 18.94
CA THR A 139 -10.78 14.16 17.62
C THR A 139 -11.91 13.20 17.19
N VAL A 140 -11.92 11.96 17.65
CA VAL A 140 -12.89 10.91 17.38
C VAL A 140 -13.94 10.78 18.48
N ALA A 141 -13.57 10.97 19.74
CA ALA A 141 -14.51 10.86 20.87
C ALA A 141 -15.37 12.12 21.06
N GLY A 142 -14.94 13.30 20.58
CA GLY A 142 -15.64 14.56 20.84
C GLY A 142 -15.61 15.63 19.74
N SER A 143 -15.05 15.37 18.55
CA SER A 143 -14.99 16.38 17.48
C SER A 143 -16.00 16.13 16.35
N PRO A 144 -16.34 17.15 15.54
CA PRO A 144 -17.43 17.15 14.54
C PRO A 144 -17.16 16.28 13.29
N LEU A 145 -16.42 15.18 13.44
CA LEU A 145 -16.12 14.22 12.37
C LEU A 145 -17.34 13.37 11.96
N TRP A 146 -18.36 13.30 12.82
CA TRP A 146 -19.68 12.75 12.49
C TRP A 146 -20.72 13.84 12.22
N SER A 147 -20.28 15.06 11.87
CA SER A 147 -21.17 16.06 11.29
C SER A 147 -21.67 15.58 9.92
N ALA A 148 -22.89 15.97 9.56
CA ALA A 148 -23.48 15.67 8.26
C ALA A 148 -22.57 16.12 7.10
N ASP A 149 -21.87 17.26 7.27
CA ASP A 149 -20.94 17.80 6.28
C ASP A 149 -19.72 16.90 6.08
N THR A 150 -19.16 16.36 7.16
CA THR A 150 -18.00 15.45 7.08
C THR A 150 -18.40 14.15 6.42
N LEU A 151 -19.56 13.59 6.79
CA LEU A 151 -20.13 12.38 6.18
C LEU A 151 -20.32 12.53 4.67
N GLN A 152 -20.82 13.68 4.20
CA GLN A 152 -20.96 13.93 2.76
C GLN A 152 -19.62 13.92 2.02
N ILE A 153 -18.55 14.39 2.66
CA ILE A 153 -17.20 14.41 2.06
C ILE A 153 -16.54 13.02 2.10
N VAL A 154 -16.64 12.31 3.22
CA VAL A 154 -15.90 11.04 3.41
C VAL A 154 -16.64 9.81 2.89
N ALA A 155 -17.98 9.84 2.81
CA ALA A 155 -18.78 8.68 2.42
C ALA A 155 -18.47 8.17 1.00
N PRO A 156 -18.32 9.02 -0.04
CA PRO A 156 -17.98 8.53 -1.38
C PRO A 156 -16.62 7.83 -1.41
N ALA A 157 -15.61 8.42 -0.78
CA ALA A 157 -14.28 7.85 -0.70
C ALA A 157 -14.28 6.53 0.12
N ALA A 158 -15.00 6.49 1.24
CA ALA A 158 -15.12 5.29 2.06
C ALA A 158 -15.84 4.15 1.32
N ALA A 159 -16.89 4.46 0.56
CA ALA A 159 -17.62 3.49 -0.26
C ALA A 159 -16.73 2.91 -1.38
N SER A 160 -15.94 3.74 -2.06
CA SER A 160 -14.97 3.27 -3.07
C SER A 160 -13.92 2.35 -2.45
N ILE A 161 -13.32 2.74 -1.32
CA ILE A 161 -12.31 1.93 -0.61
C ILE A 161 -12.94 0.60 -0.16
N ALA A 162 -14.11 0.64 0.47
CA ALA A 162 -14.80 -0.56 0.93
C ALA A 162 -15.08 -1.53 -0.23
N THR A 163 -15.54 -1.01 -1.37
CA THR A 163 -15.83 -1.79 -2.57
C THR A 163 -14.57 -2.45 -3.13
N ILE A 164 -13.48 -1.68 -3.29
CA ILE A 164 -12.20 -2.20 -3.81
C ILE A 164 -11.64 -3.29 -2.88
N SER A 165 -11.66 -3.07 -1.56
CA SER A 165 -11.17 -4.06 -0.61
C SER A 165 -12.00 -5.34 -0.61
N VAL A 166 -13.33 -5.25 -0.73
CA VAL A 166 -14.17 -6.45 -0.88
C VAL A 166 -13.80 -7.20 -2.17
N PHE A 167 -13.62 -6.50 -3.29
CA PHE A 167 -13.17 -7.15 -4.52
C PHE A 167 -11.80 -7.82 -4.38
N GLU A 168 -10.84 -7.17 -3.72
CA GLU A 168 -9.50 -7.71 -3.51
C GLU A 168 -9.51 -8.97 -2.63
N ILE A 169 -10.28 -8.96 -1.54
CA ILE A 169 -10.46 -10.13 -0.66
C ILE A 169 -11.06 -11.30 -1.44
N LEU A 170 -12.09 -11.02 -2.23
CA LEU A 170 -12.79 -12.04 -3.02
C LEU A 170 -11.93 -12.60 -4.16
N LEU A 171 -11.18 -11.75 -4.86
CA LEU A 171 -10.24 -12.21 -5.90
C LEU A 171 -9.11 -13.03 -5.29
N SER A 172 -8.58 -12.61 -4.14
CA SER A 172 -7.54 -13.34 -3.42
C SER A 172 -8.04 -14.69 -2.92
N SER A 173 -9.27 -14.76 -2.41
CA SER A 173 -9.87 -16.03 -2.00
C SER A 173 -10.05 -16.97 -3.19
N LYS A 174 -10.44 -16.45 -4.35
CA LYS A 174 -10.52 -17.26 -5.58
C LYS A 174 -9.17 -17.85 -5.98
N VAL A 175 -8.13 -17.03 -5.99
CA VAL A 175 -6.78 -17.47 -6.34
C VAL A 175 -6.29 -18.53 -5.35
N LEU A 176 -6.63 -18.38 -4.07
CA LEU A 176 -6.34 -19.37 -3.05
C LEU A 176 -7.10 -20.68 -3.28
N ASP A 177 -8.40 -20.60 -3.59
CA ASP A 177 -9.25 -21.76 -3.88
C ASP A 177 -8.80 -22.49 -5.17
N ASP A 178 -8.41 -21.76 -6.21
CA ASP A 178 -7.90 -22.29 -7.48
C ASP A 178 -6.51 -22.95 -7.31
N ALA A 179 -5.69 -22.46 -6.36
CA ALA A 179 -4.38 -23.02 -6.04
C ALA A 179 -4.44 -24.23 -5.10
N ALA A 180 -5.57 -24.43 -4.40
CA ALA A 180 -5.74 -25.55 -3.50
C ALA A 180 -5.86 -26.88 -4.28
N PRO A 181 -5.26 -27.98 -3.79
CA PRO A 181 -5.37 -29.29 -4.44
C PRO A 181 -6.82 -29.82 -4.43
N PRO A 182 -7.22 -30.66 -5.40
CA PRO A 182 -8.60 -31.14 -5.50
C PRO A 182 -9.02 -32.06 -4.33
N SER A 183 -9.77 -31.46 -3.41
CA SER A 183 -10.76 -32.00 -2.46
C SER A 183 -10.31 -32.77 -1.19
N SER A 184 -11.02 -32.46 -0.10
CA SER A 184 -11.79 -33.47 0.61
C SER A 184 -13.28 -33.11 0.46
N ALA A 185 -14.05 -33.96 -0.23
CA ALA A 185 -15.51 -33.81 -0.37
C ALA A 185 -16.21 -33.70 1.00
N PRO A 186 -17.39 -33.08 1.10
CA PRO A 186 -18.24 -33.25 2.27
C PRO A 186 -18.61 -34.74 2.38
N SER A 187 -18.21 -35.38 3.48
CA SER A 187 -18.71 -36.70 3.88
C SER A 187 -20.25 -36.63 4.06
N PRO A 188 -20.98 -37.69 3.69
CA PRO A 188 -22.44 -37.72 3.64
C PRO A 188 -23.14 -37.39 4.96
#